data_AF-K8MHR1-F1
#
_entry.id   AF-K8MHR1-F1
#
_cell.length_a   1.000
_cell.length_b   1.000
_cell.length_c   1.000
_cell.angle_alpha   90.00
_cell.angle_beta   90.00
_cell.angle_gamma   90.00
#
_symmetry.space_group_name_H-M   'P 1'
#
loop_
_entity.id
_entity.type
_entity.pdbx_description
1 polymer ?
#
loop_
_entity_poly.entity_id
_entity_poly.type
_entity_poly.pdbx_seq_one_letter_code
_entity_poly.pdbx_strand_id
1 'polypeptide(L)'
;MRAETAINWMNRFNEKVQEKQVYLSELDTPIGDGDHGGNMARGMDAVVNELKDKEFSSAGDVFKVVSMQLLSKVGGASGPLYGSAFMGIAKAEQEGGTFADAVKAGLEMIQKRGKAEVGEKTMVDVWTPVLNDAEKGQLTIEKIQSYVQATAPLKATKGRASYVGERSIDHIDPGSYSSGLLFEAYLEVEE
;
A
#
# COMPACT_ATOMS: atom_id res chain seq x y z
N MET A 1 -16.41 -4.49 6.06
CA MET A 1 -16.66 -3.08 5.66
C MET A 1 -17.85 -2.98 4.68
N ARG A 2 -18.52 -1.81 4.54
CA ARG A 2 -19.51 -1.57 3.46
C ARG A 2 -18.81 -1.32 2.11
N ALA A 3 -19.45 -1.68 0.99
CA ALA A 3 -18.89 -1.47 -0.35
C ALA A 3 -18.61 0.02 -0.65
N GLU A 4 -19.51 0.91 -0.23
CA GLU A 4 -19.33 2.36 -0.36
C GLU A 4 -18.09 2.87 0.39
N THR A 5 -17.87 2.42 1.62
CA THR A 5 -16.66 2.76 2.39
C THR A 5 -15.39 2.28 1.67
N ALA A 6 -15.40 1.08 1.08
CA ALA A 6 -14.27 0.58 0.30
C ALA A 6 -13.99 1.43 -0.95
N ILE A 7 -15.03 1.87 -1.65
CA ILE A 7 -14.89 2.76 -2.82
C ILE A 7 -14.34 4.13 -2.38
N ASN A 8 -14.88 4.71 -1.30
CA ASN A 8 -14.42 5.98 -0.76
C ASN A 8 -12.95 5.90 -0.31
N TRP A 9 -12.55 4.79 0.30
CA TRP A 9 -11.15 4.54 0.66
C TRP A 9 -10.24 4.54 -0.58
N MET A 10 -10.62 3.83 -1.65
CA MET A 10 -9.81 3.78 -2.87
C MET A 10 -9.77 5.13 -3.60
N ASN A 11 -10.87 5.88 -3.59
CA ASN A 11 -10.90 7.25 -4.12
C ASN A 11 -9.96 8.16 -3.33
N ARG A 12 -10.02 8.14 -1.99
CA ARG A 12 -9.13 8.93 -1.13
C ARG A 12 -7.66 8.53 -1.31
N PHE A 13 -7.38 7.24 -1.44
CA PHE A 13 -6.03 6.76 -1.71
C PHE A 13 -5.53 7.25 -3.07
N ASN A 14 -6.37 7.22 -4.12
CA ASN A 14 -6.01 7.79 -5.41
C ASN A 14 -5.70 9.28 -5.28
N GLU A 15 -6.56 10.08 -4.64
CA GLU A 15 -6.32 11.51 -4.45
C GLU A 15 -4.95 11.79 -3.80
N LYS A 16 -4.62 11.08 -2.71
CA LYS A 16 -3.30 11.20 -2.06
C LYS A 16 -2.15 10.80 -2.98
N VAL A 17 -2.29 9.71 -3.73
CA VAL A 17 -1.27 9.28 -4.69
C VAL A 17 -1.09 10.31 -5.80
N GLN A 18 -2.16 10.86 -6.35
CA GLN A 18 -2.11 11.89 -7.38
C GLN A 18 -1.43 13.16 -6.88
N GLU A 19 -1.74 13.60 -5.66
CA GLU A 19 -1.10 14.75 -5.02
C GLU A 19 0.39 14.51 -4.78
N LYS A 20 0.78 13.31 -4.35
CA LYS A 20 2.15 12.97 -3.97
C LYS A 20 2.96 12.29 -5.07
N GLN A 21 2.45 12.14 -6.29
CA GLN A 21 3.11 11.34 -7.34
C GLN A 21 4.53 11.82 -7.64
N VAL A 22 4.76 13.14 -7.69
CA VAL A 22 6.10 13.71 -7.92
C VAL A 22 7.03 13.34 -6.76
N TYR A 23 6.57 13.53 -5.53
CA TYR A 23 7.36 13.23 -4.34
C TYR A 23 7.66 11.73 -4.20
N LEU A 24 6.72 10.84 -4.55
CA LEU A 24 6.95 9.39 -4.60
C LEU A 24 8.08 9.03 -5.58
N SER A 25 8.13 9.67 -6.74
CA SER A 25 9.22 9.50 -7.72
C SER A 25 10.53 10.12 -7.25
N GLU A 26 10.49 11.24 -6.53
CA GLU A 26 11.68 11.85 -5.90
C GLU A 26 12.28 10.93 -4.83
N LEU A 27 11.45 10.28 -4.01
CA LEU A 27 11.90 9.28 -3.02
C LEU A 27 12.55 8.05 -3.67
N ASP A 28 12.02 7.62 -4.81
CA ASP A 28 12.50 6.46 -5.56
C ASP A 28 13.76 6.75 -6.38
N THR A 29 14.02 8.00 -6.76
CA THR A 29 15.18 8.38 -7.56
C THR A 29 16.55 8.02 -6.95
N PRO A 30 16.85 8.31 -5.66
CA PRO A 30 18.16 8.01 -5.08
C PRO A 30 18.41 6.51 -4.84
N ILE A 31 17.34 5.71 -4.72
CA ILE A 31 17.40 4.30 -4.31
C ILE A 31 16.68 3.36 -5.28
N GLY A 32 16.38 3.81 -6.49
CA GLY A 32 15.54 3.10 -7.45
C GLY A 32 15.68 3.71 -8.84
N ASP A 33 14.62 3.64 -9.65
CA ASP A 33 14.56 4.18 -11.01
C ASP A 33 13.65 5.41 -11.15
N GLY A 34 13.09 5.91 -10.04
CA GLY A 34 12.33 7.16 -10.01
C GLY A 34 10.93 7.04 -10.61
N ASP A 35 10.41 5.82 -10.79
CA ASP A 35 9.17 5.56 -11.52
C ASP A 35 7.99 5.23 -10.60
N HIS A 36 8.22 5.00 -9.31
CA HIS A 36 7.20 4.52 -8.38
C HIS A 36 5.96 5.43 -8.33
N GLY A 37 6.16 6.76 -8.29
CA GLY A 37 5.06 7.72 -8.27
C GLY A 37 4.19 7.65 -9.52
N GLY A 38 4.80 7.68 -10.70
CA GLY A 38 4.09 7.56 -11.97
C GLY A 38 3.41 6.20 -12.18
N ASN A 39 4.01 5.11 -11.68
CA ASN A 39 3.43 3.78 -11.70
C ASN A 39 2.19 3.69 -10.79
N MET A 40 2.27 4.21 -9.57
CA MET A 40 1.15 4.21 -8.62
C MET A 40 0.00 5.11 -9.09
N ALA A 41 0.29 6.32 -9.59
CA ALA A 41 -0.73 7.23 -10.11
C ALA A 41 -1.53 6.59 -11.26
N ARG A 42 -0.83 6.02 -12.25
CA ARG A 42 -1.46 5.32 -13.37
C ARG A 42 -2.31 4.13 -12.92
N GLY A 43 -1.82 3.36 -11.96
CA GLY A 43 -2.55 2.22 -11.41
C GLY A 43 -3.80 2.63 -10.67
N MET A 44 -3.70 3.63 -9.79
CA MET A 44 -4.84 4.11 -9.00
C MET A 44 -5.88 4.84 -9.85
N ASP A 45 -5.47 5.57 -10.89
CA ASP A 45 -6.42 6.11 -11.88
C ASP A 45 -7.21 4.99 -12.55
N ALA A 46 -6.55 3.89 -12.93
CA ALA A 46 -7.24 2.75 -13.51
C ALA A 46 -8.19 2.08 -12.51
N VAL A 47 -7.80 1.98 -11.22
CA VAL A 47 -8.68 1.50 -10.15
C VAL A 47 -9.94 2.35 -10.05
N VAL A 48 -9.82 3.66 -9.84
CA VAL A 48 -11.00 4.50 -9.61
C VAL A 48 -11.90 4.58 -10.83
N ASN A 49 -11.32 4.59 -12.04
CA ASN A 49 -12.10 4.56 -13.29
C ASN A 49 -12.87 3.24 -13.45
N GLU A 50 -12.27 2.11 -13.05
CA GLU A 50 -12.93 0.81 -13.12
C GLU A 50 -14.03 0.64 -12.06
N LEU A 51 -13.91 1.32 -10.91
CA LEU A 51 -14.93 1.34 -9.85
C LEU A 51 -16.09 2.31 -10.16
N LYS A 52 -15.82 3.34 -10.95
CA LYS A 52 -16.78 4.39 -11.28
C LYS A 52 -18.03 3.81 -11.96
N ASP A 53 -19.19 4.32 -11.58
CA ASP A 53 -20.51 4.00 -12.13
C ASP A 53 -20.89 2.50 -12.04
N LYS A 54 -20.24 1.75 -11.14
CA LYS A 54 -20.56 0.34 -10.86
C LYS A 54 -21.14 0.16 -9.47
N GLU A 55 -22.10 -0.75 -9.39
CA GLU A 55 -22.65 -1.22 -8.12
C GLU A 55 -21.95 -2.51 -7.68
N PHE A 56 -21.59 -2.57 -6.40
CA PHE A 56 -20.92 -3.72 -5.80
C PHE A 56 -21.73 -4.25 -4.62
N SER A 57 -21.87 -5.57 -4.55
CA SER A 57 -22.56 -6.26 -3.46
C SER A 57 -21.78 -6.26 -2.14
N SER A 58 -20.46 -6.15 -2.19
CA SER A 58 -19.60 -6.22 -1.00
C SER A 58 -18.27 -5.45 -1.19
N ALA A 59 -17.63 -5.08 -0.08
CA ALA A 59 -16.28 -4.52 -0.09
C ALA A 59 -15.26 -5.50 -0.69
N GLY A 60 -15.43 -6.81 -0.46
CA GLY A 60 -14.58 -7.84 -1.07
C GLY A 60 -14.63 -7.83 -2.61
N ASP A 61 -15.79 -7.55 -3.21
CA ASP A 61 -15.91 -7.45 -4.68
C ASP A 61 -15.21 -6.20 -5.21
N VAL A 62 -15.27 -5.09 -4.47
CA VAL A 62 -14.49 -3.87 -4.77
C VAL A 62 -12.99 -4.19 -4.74
N PHE A 63 -12.49 -4.81 -3.68
CA PHE A 63 -11.06 -5.12 -3.54
C PHE A 63 -10.54 -6.14 -4.55
N LYS A 64 -11.39 -7.03 -5.08
CA LYS A 64 -11.03 -7.89 -6.23
C LYS A 64 -10.73 -7.07 -7.47
N VAL A 65 -11.55 -6.06 -7.77
CA VAL A 65 -11.30 -5.14 -8.89
C VAL A 65 -10.00 -4.36 -8.66
N VAL A 66 -9.81 -3.83 -7.45
CA VAL A 66 -8.57 -3.12 -7.08
C VAL A 66 -7.34 -4.01 -7.32
N SER A 67 -7.37 -5.25 -6.81
CA SER A 67 -6.31 -6.24 -7.00
C SER A 67 -5.97 -6.43 -8.48
N MET A 68 -6.97 -6.62 -9.35
CA MET A 68 -6.77 -6.85 -10.78
C MET A 68 -6.20 -5.63 -11.50
N GLN A 69 -6.69 -4.43 -11.18
CA GLN A 69 -6.20 -3.20 -11.79
C GLN A 69 -4.76 -2.91 -11.36
N LEU A 70 -4.44 -3.00 -10.07
CA LEU A 70 -3.07 -2.77 -9.59
C LEU A 70 -2.08 -3.79 -10.17
N LEU A 71 -2.46 -5.07 -10.24
CA LEU A 71 -1.62 -6.12 -10.84
C LEU A 71 -1.33 -5.86 -12.33
N SER A 72 -2.25 -5.24 -13.07
CA SER A 72 -2.16 -5.09 -14.52
C SER A 72 -1.67 -3.71 -14.99
N LYS A 73 -1.81 -2.67 -14.15
CA LYS A 73 -1.58 -1.27 -14.54
C LYS A 73 -0.41 -0.61 -13.82
N VAL A 74 -0.02 -1.10 -12.64
CA VAL A 74 1.16 -0.62 -11.93
C VAL A 74 2.39 -1.39 -12.45
N GLY A 75 3.36 -0.66 -12.97
CA GLY A 75 4.66 -1.20 -13.37
C GLY A 75 5.56 -1.52 -12.18
N GLY A 76 6.67 -2.21 -12.44
CA GLY A 76 7.69 -2.48 -11.41
C GLY A 76 7.25 -3.49 -10.34
N ALA A 77 7.93 -3.47 -9.20
CA ALA A 77 7.69 -4.42 -8.11
C ALA A 77 6.37 -4.14 -7.36
N SER A 78 5.94 -2.88 -7.30
CA SER A 78 4.78 -2.45 -6.53
C SER A 78 3.46 -3.03 -7.05
N GLY A 79 3.30 -3.21 -8.37
CA GLY A 79 2.07 -3.77 -8.95
C GLY A 79 1.75 -5.18 -8.47
N PRO A 80 2.66 -6.17 -8.64
CA PRO A 80 2.45 -7.50 -8.10
C PRO A 80 2.29 -7.55 -6.57
N LEU A 81 2.95 -6.65 -5.82
CA LEU A 81 2.85 -6.61 -4.37
C LEU A 81 1.48 -6.09 -3.91
N TYR A 82 1.07 -4.90 -4.35
CA TYR A 82 -0.26 -4.35 -4.01
C TYR A 82 -1.39 -5.21 -4.58
N GLY A 83 -1.27 -5.69 -5.82
CA GLY A 83 -2.26 -6.61 -6.39
C GLY A 83 -2.43 -7.87 -5.55
N SER A 84 -1.31 -8.48 -5.11
CA SER A 84 -1.37 -9.63 -4.21
C SER A 84 -1.96 -9.27 -2.84
N ALA A 85 -1.61 -8.10 -2.29
CA ALA A 85 -2.15 -7.62 -1.01
C ALA A 85 -3.68 -7.46 -1.06
N PHE A 86 -4.20 -6.78 -2.08
CA PHE A 86 -5.63 -6.57 -2.25
C PHE A 86 -6.39 -7.87 -2.55
N MET A 87 -5.74 -8.87 -3.15
CA MET A 87 -6.33 -10.21 -3.28
C MET A 87 -6.54 -10.87 -1.91
N GLY A 88 -5.57 -10.74 -0.99
CA GLY A 88 -5.70 -11.21 0.39
C GLY A 88 -6.79 -10.46 1.16
N ILE A 89 -6.76 -9.12 1.10
CA ILE A 89 -7.76 -8.24 1.71
C ILE A 89 -9.17 -8.59 1.23
N ALA A 90 -9.35 -8.75 -0.09
CA ALA A 90 -10.65 -9.10 -0.67
C ALA A 90 -11.19 -10.40 -0.10
N LYS A 91 -10.35 -11.42 0.06
CA LYS A 91 -10.75 -12.70 0.63
C LYS A 91 -11.16 -12.56 2.10
N ALA A 92 -10.36 -11.88 2.91
CA ALA A 92 -10.67 -11.67 4.33
C ALA A 92 -12.00 -10.92 4.53
N GLU A 93 -12.26 -9.89 3.71
CA GLU A 93 -13.53 -9.16 3.75
C GLU A 93 -14.73 -10.02 3.34
N GLN A 94 -14.58 -10.91 2.36
CA GLN A 94 -15.64 -11.85 1.97
C GLN A 94 -15.95 -12.89 3.06
N GLU A 95 -14.97 -13.21 3.88
CA GLU A 95 -15.11 -14.11 5.04
C GLU A 95 -15.64 -13.37 6.28
N GLY A 96 -15.93 -12.06 6.18
CA GLY A 96 -16.46 -11.25 7.27
C GLY A 96 -15.41 -10.82 8.29
N GLY A 97 -14.13 -10.81 7.90
CA GLY A 97 -13.02 -10.37 8.75
C GLY A 97 -13.09 -8.89 9.13
N THR A 98 -12.37 -8.55 10.20
CA THR A 98 -12.13 -7.16 10.62
C THR A 98 -11.12 -6.47 9.70
N PHE A 99 -10.95 -5.15 9.86
CA PHE A 99 -9.87 -4.43 9.18
C PHE A 99 -8.49 -5.03 9.51
N ALA A 100 -8.23 -5.42 10.76
CA ALA A 100 -6.99 -6.08 11.14
C ALA A 100 -6.80 -7.42 10.39
N ASP A 101 -7.85 -8.22 10.24
CA ASP A 101 -7.79 -9.47 9.45
C ASP A 101 -7.48 -9.19 7.98
N ALA A 102 -8.05 -8.13 7.41
CA ALA A 102 -7.77 -7.69 6.05
C ALA A 102 -6.32 -7.24 5.87
N VAL A 103 -5.79 -6.39 6.77
CA VAL A 103 -4.39 -5.95 6.74
C VAL A 103 -3.45 -7.15 6.89
N LYS A 104 -3.76 -8.08 7.80
CA LYS A 104 -3.00 -9.31 7.99
C LYS A 104 -2.94 -10.15 6.71
N ALA A 105 -4.09 -10.40 6.08
CA ALA A 105 -4.14 -11.16 4.84
C ALA A 105 -3.37 -10.46 3.70
N GLY A 106 -3.44 -9.14 3.62
CA GLY A 106 -2.66 -8.36 2.66
C GLY A 106 -1.15 -8.45 2.91
N LEU A 107 -0.71 -8.30 4.15
CA LEU A 107 0.68 -8.42 4.57
C LEU A 107 1.25 -9.82 4.25
N GLU A 108 0.52 -10.89 4.57
CA GLU A 108 0.93 -12.26 4.26
C GLU A 108 1.13 -12.46 2.75
N MET A 109 0.28 -11.84 1.91
CA MET A 109 0.40 -11.90 0.46
C MET A 109 1.61 -11.10 -0.06
N ILE A 110 1.91 -9.93 0.53
CA ILE A 110 3.12 -9.15 0.24
C ILE A 110 4.36 -9.98 0.58
N GLN A 111 4.44 -10.54 1.79
CA GLN A 111 5.58 -11.34 2.22
C GLN A 111 5.72 -12.62 1.39
N LYS A 112 4.62 -13.28 1.06
CA LYS A 112 4.63 -14.47 0.18
C LYS A 112 5.17 -14.15 -1.21
N ARG A 113 4.83 -12.99 -1.77
CA ARG A 113 5.25 -12.52 -3.10
C ARG A 113 6.68 -11.99 -3.12
N GLY A 114 6.99 -11.05 -2.23
CA GLY A 114 8.25 -10.31 -2.19
C GLY A 114 9.35 -10.97 -1.36
N LYS A 115 9.01 -11.95 -0.52
CA LYS A 115 9.94 -12.61 0.41
C LYS A 115 10.69 -11.62 1.30
N ALA A 116 10.02 -10.53 1.67
CA ALA A 116 10.56 -9.47 2.50
C ALA A 116 10.14 -9.69 3.97
N GLU A 117 11.06 -9.42 4.87
CA GLU A 117 10.88 -9.41 6.32
C GLU A 117 10.96 -7.99 6.88
N VAL A 118 10.62 -7.81 8.16
CA VAL A 118 10.77 -6.53 8.84
C VAL A 118 12.25 -6.19 8.97
N GLY A 119 12.62 -4.93 8.71
CA GLY A 119 13.98 -4.42 8.70
C GLY A 119 14.64 -4.40 7.31
N GLU A 120 13.96 -4.91 6.27
CA GLU A 120 14.53 -5.04 4.92
C GLU A 120 14.32 -3.80 4.02
N LYS A 121 13.74 -2.73 4.58
CA LYS A 121 13.45 -1.44 3.94
C LYS A 121 12.44 -1.58 2.78
N THR A 122 11.24 -2.05 3.11
CA THR A 122 10.14 -2.24 2.16
C THR A 122 8.80 -1.88 2.80
N MET A 123 7.72 -1.88 2.03
CA MET A 123 6.35 -1.70 2.55
C MET A 123 5.99 -2.63 3.73
N VAL A 124 6.65 -3.79 3.88
CA VAL A 124 6.47 -4.67 5.06
C VAL A 124 6.73 -3.90 6.37
N ASP A 125 7.69 -2.98 6.38
CA ASP A 125 8.07 -2.16 7.53
C ASP A 125 6.97 -1.18 7.97
N VAL A 126 5.98 -0.93 7.11
CA VAL A 126 4.77 -0.15 7.43
C VAL A 126 3.59 -1.07 7.74
N TRP A 127 3.36 -2.09 6.92
CA TRP A 127 2.22 -2.99 7.09
C TRP A 127 2.25 -3.77 8.41
N THR A 128 3.43 -4.20 8.87
CA THR A 128 3.55 -4.94 10.13
C THR A 128 3.17 -4.10 11.36
N PRO A 129 3.74 -2.91 11.61
CA PRO A 129 3.30 -2.10 12.75
C PRO A 129 1.88 -1.58 12.60
N VAL A 130 1.38 -1.33 11.38
CA VAL A 130 -0.03 -1.00 11.14
C VAL A 130 -0.96 -2.12 11.61
N LEU A 131 -0.65 -3.38 11.27
CA LEU A 131 -1.42 -4.53 11.74
C LEU A 131 -1.44 -4.59 13.28
N ASN A 132 -0.27 -4.49 13.91
CA ASN A 132 -0.14 -4.59 15.36
C ASN A 132 -0.97 -3.54 16.11
N ASP A 133 -1.10 -2.33 15.55
CA ASP A 133 -1.87 -1.26 16.15
C ASP A 133 -3.35 -1.30 15.77
N ALA A 134 -3.69 -1.79 14.57
CA ALA A 134 -5.06 -2.08 14.20
C ALA A 134 -5.69 -3.16 15.11
N GLU A 135 -4.96 -4.24 15.41
CA GLU A 135 -5.41 -5.29 16.34
C GLU A 135 -5.70 -4.77 17.76
N LYS A 136 -5.08 -3.65 18.14
CA LYS A 136 -5.25 -3.01 19.45
C LYS A 136 -6.21 -1.82 19.43
N GLY A 137 -6.71 -1.42 18.26
CA GLY A 137 -7.50 -0.19 18.09
C GLY A 137 -6.71 1.08 18.43
N GLN A 138 -5.41 1.10 18.13
CA GLN A 138 -4.49 2.20 18.47
C GLN A 138 -3.85 2.85 17.24
N LEU A 139 -4.31 2.51 16.04
CA LEU A 139 -3.77 3.05 14.79
C LEU A 139 -4.16 4.52 14.66
N THR A 140 -3.18 5.39 14.37
CA THR A 140 -3.41 6.81 14.09
C THR A 140 -2.55 7.25 12.91
N ILE A 141 -2.89 8.39 12.31
CA ILE A 141 -2.13 8.99 11.20
C ILE A 141 -0.68 9.26 11.63
N GLU A 142 -0.46 9.81 12.83
CA GLU A 142 0.88 10.13 13.35
C GLU A 142 1.74 8.88 13.46
N LYS A 143 1.14 7.76 13.89
CA LYS A 143 1.85 6.49 13.97
C LYS A 143 2.20 5.94 12.60
N ILE A 144 1.26 5.96 11.64
CA ILE A 144 1.52 5.56 10.25
C ILE A 144 2.70 6.36 9.67
N GLN A 145 2.70 7.67 9.86
CA GLN A 145 3.80 8.55 9.43
C GLN A 145 5.11 8.18 10.11
N SER A 146 5.10 7.89 11.41
CA SER A 146 6.29 7.45 12.13
C SER A 146 6.90 6.16 11.56
N TYR A 147 6.07 5.19 11.12
CA TYR A 147 6.54 3.95 10.52
C TYR A 147 7.18 4.19 9.15
N VAL A 148 6.60 5.08 8.35
CA VAL A 148 7.19 5.50 7.08
C VAL A 148 8.55 6.15 7.31
N GLN A 149 8.65 7.08 8.25
CA GLN A 149 9.92 7.75 8.59
C GLN A 149 10.97 6.77 9.12
N ALA A 150 10.55 5.75 9.88
CA ALA A 150 11.44 4.72 10.41
C ALA A 150 12.12 3.88 9.31
N THR A 151 11.66 3.93 8.07
CA THR A 151 12.33 3.27 6.95
C THR A 151 13.59 3.99 6.49
N ALA A 152 13.72 5.30 6.74
CA ALA A 152 14.86 6.09 6.29
C ALA A 152 16.23 5.53 6.77
N PRO A 153 16.44 5.26 8.08
CA PRO A 153 17.74 4.77 8.56
C PRO A 153 18.06 3.31 8.19
N LEU A 154 17.11 2.56 7.60
CA LEU A 154 17.34 1.16 7.23
C LEU A 154 18.20 1.05 5.97
N LYS A 155 19.08 0.03 5.96
CA LYS A 155 19.77 -0.42 4.75
C LYS A 155 18.88 -1.39 3.98
N ALA A 156 18.63 -1.10 2.70
CA ALA A 156 17.85 -1.96 1.85
C ALA A 156 18.53 -3.31 1.57
N THR A 157 17.76 -4.39 1.71
CA THR A 157 18.16 -5.76 1.32
C THR A 157 17.23 -6.36 0.27
N LYS A 158 16.16 -5.65 -0.11
CA LYS A 158 15.19 -6.05 -1.15
C LYS A 158 15.00 -4.96 -2.21
N GLY A 159 14.41 -5.36 -3.33
CA GLY A 159 14.08 -4.47 -4.44
C GLY A 159 15.30 -3.80 -5.07
N ARG A 160 15.05 -2.78 -5.90
CA ARG A 160 16.12 -1.98 -6.55
C ARG A 160 16.98 -1.23 -5.54
N ALA A 161 16.41 -0.82 -4.40
CA ALA A 161 17.13 -0.15 -3.32
C ALA A 161 18.29 -0.98 -2.76
N SER A 162 18.19 -2.31 -2.78
CA SER A 162 19.30 -3.18 -2.38
C SER A 162 20.56 -3.01 -3.25
N TYR A 163 20.43 -2.54 -4.50
CA TYR A 163 21.54 -2.40 -5.43
C TYR A 163 22.49 -1.24 -5.08
N VAL A 164 22.00 -0.25 -4.33
CA VAL A 164 22.82 0.90 -3.90
C VAL A 164 23.48 0.68 -2.53
N GLY A 165 23.20 -0.45 -1.87
CA GLY A 165 23.85 -0.85 -0.62
C GLY A 165 23.68 0.19 0.49
N GLU A 166 24.78 0.62 1.11
CA GLU A 166 24.74 1.61 2.20
C GLU A 166 24.21 2.98 1.76
N ARG A 167 24.24 3.30 0.46
CA ARG A 167 23.66 4.54 -0.06
C ARG A 167 22.12 4.57 -0.01
N SER A 168 21.48 3.47 0.40
CA SER A 168 20.03 3.44 0.67
C SER A 168 19.65 4.02 2.03
N ILE A 169 20.63 4.16 2.94
CA ILE A 169 20.43 4.75 4.27
C ILE A 169 20.11 6.25 4.10
N ASP A 170 19.32 6.79 5.03
CA ASP A 170 18.82 8.17 5.07
C ASP A 170 17.82 8.56 3.97
N HIS A 171 17.34 7.57 3.20
CA HIS A 171 16.28 7.75 2.21
C HIS A 171 15.01 6.98 2.60
N ILE A 172 13.85 7.64 2.64
CA ILE A 172 12.57 6.97 2.89
C ILE A 172 12.26 6.00 1.73
N ASP A 173 11.75 4.82 2.04
CA ASP A 173 11.32 3.85 1.02
C ASP A 173 10.02 4.30 0.33
N PRO A 174 9.98 4.42 -1.01
CA PRO A 174 8.79 4.86 -1.73
C PRO A 174 7.60 3.88 -1.60
N GLY A 175 7.87 2.58 -1.52
CA GLY A 175 6.84 1.56 -1.27
C GLY A 175 6.15 1.78 0.08
N SER A 176 6.95 1.97 1.12
CA SER A 176 6.52 2.31 2.48
C SER A 176 5.74 3.62 2.52
N TYR A 177 6.22 4.67 1.87
CA TYR A 177 5.50 5.95 1.81
C TYR A 177 4.12 5.80 1.15
N SER A 178 4.03 5.11 0.01
CA SER A 178 2.73 4.85 -0.64
C SER A 178 1.79 3.99 0.22
N SER A 179 2.33 3.06 1.02
CA SER A 179 1.53 2.29 1.98
C SER A 179 1.05 3.15 3.15
N GLY A 180 1.85 4.11 3.59
CA GLY A 180 1.41 5.13 4.54
C GLY A 180 0.19 5.88 4.03
N LEU A 181 0.25 6.38 2.79
CA LEU A 181 -0.89 7.06 2.15
C LEU A 181 -2.15 6.18 2.08
N LEU A 182 -1.99 4.88 1.80
CA LEU A 182 -3.09 3.92 1.77
C LEU A 182 -3.79 3.84 3.13
N PHE A 183 -3.05 3.72 4.24
CA PHE A 183 -3.64 3.60 5.56
C PHE A 183 -4.14 4.92 6.14
N GLU A 184 -3.50 6.05 5.81
CA GLU A 184 -4.05 7.36 6.12
C GLU A 184 -5.41 7.57 5.44
N ALA A 185 -5.51 7.21 4.15
CA ALA A 185 -6.76 7.28 3.40
C ALA A 185 -7.88 6.42 4.00
N TYR A 186 -7.52 5.29 4.64
CA TYR A 186 -8.49 4.45 5.34
C TYR A 186 -9.08 5.17 6.56
N LEU A 187 -8.21 5.71 7.42
CA LEU A 187 -8.64 6.39 8.65
C LEU A 187 -9.50 7.63 8.37
N GLU A 188 -9.27 8.30 7.23
CA GLU A 188 -10.04 9.47 6.80
C GLU A 188 -11.46 9.16 6.31
N VAL A 189 -11.79 7.88 6.06
CA VAL A 189 -13.12 7.46 5.55
C VAL A 189 -13.82 6.44 6.44
N GLU A 190 -13.18 6.02 7.54
CA GLU A 190 -13.72 5.07 8.51
C GLU A 190 -14.81 5.70 9.41
N GLU A 191 -14.97 7.04 9.38
CA GLU A 191 -15.98 7.80 10.15
C GLU A 191 -17.44 7.34 9.91
#